data_AF-A0A937M880-F1
#
_entry.id   AF-A0A937M880-F1
#
_cell.length_a   1.000
_cell.length_b   1.000
_cell.length_c   1.000
_cell.angle_alpha   90.00
_cell.angle_beta   90.00
_cell.angle_gamma   90.00
#
_symmetry.space_group_name_H-M   'P 1'
#
loop_
_entity.id
_entity.type
_entity.pdbx_description
1 polymer ?
#
loop_
_entity_poly.entity_id
_entity_poly.type
_entity_poly.pdbx_seq_one_letter_code
_entity_poly.pdbx_strand_id
1 'polypeptide(L)' 'MEEKETLKRRLEELRTEHRELDDQIARIIEKIPFDQLEVQRLKRRKLALKDQITKLGSQLTPDIIA' A
#
# COMPACT_ATOMS: atom_id res chain seq x y z
N MET A 1 1.57 -18.56 18.31
CA MET A 1 0.33 -17.82 17.98
C MET A 1 0.61 -16.33 17.77
N GLU A 2 1.53 -15.74 18.54
CA GLU A 2 1.93 -14.33 18.47
C GLU A 2 2.47 -13.87 17.10
N GLU A 3 3.29 -14.70 16.43
CA GLU A 3 3.89 -14.34 15.13
C GLU A 3 2.86 -14.08 14.02
N LYS A 4 1.82 -14.93 13.90
CA LYS A 4 0.74 -14.73 12.92
C LYS A 4 -0.05 -13.46 13.21
N GLU A 5 -0.22 -13.11 14.48
CA GLU A 5 -0.93 -11.89 14.86
C GLU A 5 -0.11 -10.64 14.53
N THR A 6 1.20 -10.67 14.79
CA THR A 6 2.14 -9.62 14.39
C THR A 6 2.13 -9.41 12.86
N LEU A 7 2.17 -10.49 12.08
CA LEU A 7 2.09 -10.40 10.63
C LEU A 7 0.75 -9.82 10.16
N LYS A 8 -0.37 -10.16 10.80
CA LYS A 8 -1.68 -9.55 10.50
C LYS A 8 -1.72 -8.06 10.81
N ARG A 9 -1.20 -7.64 11.97
CA ARG A 9 -1.10 -6.21 12.32
C ARG A 9 -0.28 -5.45 11.28
N ARG A 10 0.87 -6.02 10.91
CA ARG A 10 1.72 -5.42 9.88
C ARG A 10 1.03 -5.33 8.51
N LEU A 11 0.22 -6.33 8.14
CA LEU A 11 -0.56 -6.29 6.91
C LEU A 11 -1.59 -5.16 6.93
N GLU A 12 -2.29 -4.96 8.04
CA GLU A 12 -3.27 -3.88 8.20
C GLU A 12 -2.61 -2.50 8.21
N GLU A 13 -1.43 -2.35 8.83
CA GLU A 13 -0.62 -1.13 8.74
C GLU A 13 -0.27 -0.81 7.28
N LEU A 14 0.26 -1.78 6.53
CA LEU A 14 0.63 -1.58 5.13
C LEU A 14 -0.59 -1.23 4.26
N ARG A 15 -1.74 -1.86 4.50
CA ARG A 15 -3.01 -1.56 3.82
C ARG A 15 -3.49 -0.14 4.11
N THR A 16 -3.36 0.30 5.36
CA THR A 16 -3.71 1.66 5.79
C THR A 16 -2.82 2.68 5.09
N GLU A 17 -1.50 2.50 5.15
CA GLU A 17 -0.52 3.39 4.49
C GLU A 17 -0.76 3.44 2.96
N HIS A 18 -1.07 2.31 2.34
CA HIS A 18 -1.39 2.26 0.92
C HIS A 18 -2.66 3.06 0.57
N ARG A 19 -3.70 3.01 1.41
CA ARG A 19 -4.93 3.81 1.22
C ARG A 19 -4.67 5.29 1.44
N GLU A 20 -3.92 5.66 2.47
CA GLU A 20 -3.55 7.05 2.73
C GLU A 20 -2.76 7.68 1.59
N LEU A 21 -1.81 6.93 0.99
CA LEU A 21 -1.09 7.36 -0.20
C LEU A 21 -2.03 7.59 -1.40
N ASP A 22 -3.07 6.77 -1.55
CA ASP A 22 -4.04 6.94 -2.62
C ASP A 22 -4.85 8.22 -2.44
N ASP A 23 -5.35 8.45 -1.23
CA ASP A 23 -6.10 9.66 -0.89
C ASP A 23 -5.21 10.91 -1.03
N GLN A 24 -3.92 10.81 -0.70
CA GLN A 24 -2.96 11.89 -0.90
C GLN A 24 -2.77 12.19 -2.39
N ILE A 25 -2.60 11.16 -3.23
CA ILE A 25 -2.48 11.32 -4.69
C ILE A 25 -3.74 11.98 -5.25
N ALA A 26 -4.93 11.54 -4.84
CA ALA A 26 -6.20 12.11 -5.30
C ALA A 26 -6.28 13.61 -4.98
N ARG A 27 -5.99 14.00 -3.74
CA ARG A 27 -5.98 15.42 -3.30
C ARG A 27 -4.98 16.29 -4.06
N ILE A 28 -3.82 15.73 -4.45
CA ILE A 28 -2.81 16.47 -5.22
C ILE A 28 -3.31 16.69 -6.65
N ILE A 29 -3.87 15.66 -7.28
CA ILE A 29 -4.33 15.72 -8.68
C ILE A 29 -5.53 16.68 -8.85
N GLU A 30 -6.37 16.83 -7.81
CA GLU A 30 -7.47 17.80 -7.81
C GLU A 30 -6.99 19.26 -7.90
N LYS A 31 -5.76 19.57 -7.49
CA LYS A 31 -5.21 20.93 -7.52
C LYS A 31 -4.44 21.15 -8.81
N ILE A 32 -5.04 21.82 -9.79
CA ILE A 32 -4.37 22.16 -11.06
C ILE A 32 -3.76 23.58 -10.96
N PRO A 33 -2.48 23.78 -11.36
CA PRO A 33 -1.52 22.74 -11.78
C PRO A 33 -0.95 21.97 -10.57
N PHE A 34 -0.67 20.68 -10.76
CA PHE A 34 0.02 19.83 -9.78
C PHE A 34 1.40 19.39 -10.28
N ASP A 35 2.28 19.04 -9.33
CA ASP A 35 3.60 18.48 -9.64
C ASP A 35 3.46 17.01 -10.09
N GLN A 36 3.68 16.77 -11.38
CA GLN A 36 3.62 15.43 -11.96
C GLN A 36 4.73 14.51 -11.43
N LEU A 37 5.92 15.04 -11.12
CA LEU A 37 7.03 14.25 -10.58
C LEU A 37 6.73 13.81 -9.15
N GLU A 38 6.10 14.68 -8.35
CA GLU A 38 5.63 14.32 -7.02
C GLU A 38 4.62 13.16 -7.08
N VAL A 39 3.59 13.29 -7.94
CA VAL A 39 2.58 12.24 -8.14
C VAL A 39 3.22 10.93 -8.62
N GLN A 40 4.20 10.99 -9.53
CA GLN A 40 4.92 9.79 -9.98
C GLN A 40 5.71 9.11 -8.85
N ARG A 41 6.35 9.88 -7.95
CA ARG A 41 7.05 9.32 -6.78
C ARG A 41 6.09 8.65 -5.82
N LEU A 42 4.95 9.27 -5.54
CA LEU A 42 3.91 8.71 -4.68
C LEU A 42 3.33 7.41 -5.27
N LYS A 43 3.06 7.38 -6.58
CA LYS A 43 2.60 6.17 -7.27
C LYS A 43 3.61 5.01 -7.18
N ARG A 44 4.91 5.29 -7.30
CA ARG A 44 5.96 4.28 -7.12
C ARG A 44 5.98 3.73 -5.68
N ARG A 45 5.83 4.60 -4.67
CA ARG A 45 5.71 4.17 -3.27
C ARG A 45 4.47 3.31 -3.05
N LYS A 46 3.32 3.72 -3.61
CA LYS A 46 2.07 2.95 -3.56
C LYS A 46 2.23 1.56 -4.17
N LEU A 47 2.90 1.44 -5.32
CA LEU A 47 3.19 0.15 -5.95
C LEU A 47 4.05 -0.74 -5.04
N ALA A 48 5.12 -0.20 -4.45
CA ALA A 48 5.97 -0.95 -3.53
C ALA A 48 5.22 -1.44 -2.27
N LEU A 49 4.27 -0.66 -1.75
CA LEU A 49 3.40 -1.10 -0.66
C LEU A 49 2.45 -2.22 -1.10
N LYS A 50 1.86 -2.11 -2.30
CA LYS A 50 1.02 -3.19 -2.86
C LYS A 50 1.80 -4.50 -2.98
N ASP A 51 3.04 -4.45 -3.44
CA ASP A 51 3.89 -5.64 -3.56
C ASP A 51 4.20 -6.26 -2.19
N GLN A 52 4.46 -5.43 -1.17
CA GLN A 52 4.66 -5.88 0.21
C GLN A 52 3.38 -6.49 0.81
N ILE A 53 2.22 -5.87 0.62
CA ILE A 53 0.92 -6.39 1.04
C ILE A 53 0.66 -7.74 0.39
N THR A 54 0.94 -7.88 -0.90
CA THR A 54 0.76 -9.13 -1.64
C THR A 54 1.66 -10.21 -1.07
N LYS A 55 2.96 -9.93 -0.89
CA LYS A 55 3.93 -10.87 -0.33
C LYS A 55 3.55 -11.32 1.08
N LEU A 56 3.20 -10.38 1.96
CA LEU A 56 2.83 -10.67 3.35
C LEU A 56 1.46 -11.38 3.44
N GLY A 57 0.53 -11.02 2.56
CA GLY A 57 -0.75 -11.70 2.40
C GLY A 57 -0.58 -13.16 2.00
N SER A 58 0.25 -13.46 0.99
CA SER A 58 0.56 -14.83 0.59
C SER A 58 1.20 -15.66 1.72
N GLN A 59 1.97 -15.04 2.61
CA GLN A 59 2.53 -15.72 3.79
C GLN A 59 1.47 -16.08 4.83
N LEU A 60 0.43 -15.25 4.98
CA LEU A 60 -0.67 -15.45 5.92
C LEU A 60 -1.78 -16.35 5.38
N THR A 61 -2.04 -16.27 4.08
CA THR A 61 -3.01 -17.08 3.33
C THR A 61 -2.31 -17.64 2.10
N PRO A 62 -1.73 -18.86 2.17
CA PRO A 62 -1.00 -19.45 1.05
C PRO A 62 -1.83 -19.74 -0.21
N ASP A 63 -3.15 -19.50 -0.20
CA ASP A 63 -4.12 -20.03 -1.19
C ASP A 63 -4.98 -18.96 -1.92
N ILE A 64 -4.48 -17.75 -2.19
CA ILE A 64 -5.30 -16.70 -2.86
C ILE A 64 -4.66 -16.12 -4.13
N ILE A 65 -3.54 -16.68 -4.62
CA ILE A 65 -2.99 -16.31 -5.94
C ILE A 65 -2.87 -17.58 -6.78
N ALA A 66 -4.02 -18.02 -7.32
CA ALA A 66 -4.18 -18.92 -8.45
C ALA A 66 -5.04 -18.21 -9.50
#